data_AF-A0A8S0V147-F1
#
_entry.id   AF-A0A8S0V147-F1
#
_cell.length_a   1.000
_cell.length_b   1.000
_cell.length_c   1.000
_cell.angle_alpha   90.00
_cell.angle_beta   90.00
_cell.angle_gamma   90.00
#
_symmetry.space_group_name_H-M   'P 1'
#
loop_
_entity.id
_entity.type
_entity.pdbx_description
1 polymer ?
#
loop_
_entity_poly.entity_id
_entity_poly.type
_entity_poly.pdbx_seq_one_letter_code
_entity_poly.pdbx_strand_id
1 'polypeptide(L)'
;MLYLGGRFLVHEGCIKPLCDLLVSPNKVEIIKCCLAGVENILEVGEAEKNQDIAEDVNVFAQMIGDAGGLQKIKNLQTHDDGNILEKAVKMLETYWQEEDDEQQLSTI
;
A
#
# COMPACT_ATOMS: atom_id res chain seq x y z
N MET A 1 20.29 10.35 1.38
CA MET A 1 19.39 11.45 1.81
C MET A 1 17.91 11.22 1.46
N LEU A 2 17.52 10.20 0.69
CA LEU A 2 16.12 9.92 0.34
C LEU A 2 15.30 9.21 1.45
N TYR A 3 15.95 8.63 2.47
CA TYR A 3 15.30 7.86 3.53
C TYR A 3 14.44 8.68 4.53
N LEU A 4 14.53 10.02 4.53
CA LEU A 4 13.77 10.85 5.48
C LEU A 4 12.34 11.17 5.01
N GLY A 5 12.07 11.18 3.70
CA GLY A 5 10.78 11.64 3.17
C GLY A 5 9.61 10.72 3.51
N GLY A 6 9.79 9.40 3.33
CA GLY A 6 8.75 8.41 3.63
C GLY A 6 8.45 8.29 5.13
N ARG A 7 9.49 8.31 5.97
CA ARG A 7 9.34 8.29 7.43
C ARG A 7 8.58 9.51 7.96
N PHE A 8 8.80 10.69 7.37
CA PHE A 8 8.13 11.91 7.80
C PHE A 8 6.62 11.86 7.50
N LEU A 9 6.24 11.36 6.32
CA LEU A 9 4.83 11.21 5.93
C LEU A 9 4.08 10.22 6.83
N VAL A 10 4.72 9.12 7.21
CA VAL A 10 4.09 8.14 8.10
C VAL A 10 4.01 8.65 9.55
N HIS A 11 5.08 9.29 10.04
CA HIS A 11 5.13 9.82 11.40
C HIS A 11 4.13 10.97 11.64
N GLU A 12 3.73 11.69 10.58
CA GLU A 12 2.68 12.72 10.62
C GLU A 12 1.25 12.17 10.43
N GLY A 13 1.06 10.84 10.43
CA GLY A 13 -0.27 10.23 10.35
C GLY A 13 -0.95 10.36 8.98
N CYS A 14 -0.18 10.60 7.91
CA CYS A 14 -0.73 10.87 6.58
C CYS A 14 -1.29 9.62 5.87
N ILE A 15 -1.05 8.41 6.40
CA ILE A 15 -1.52 7.14 5.81
C ILE A 15 -3.04 7.14 5.65
N LYS A 16 -3.79 7.46 6.71
CA LYS A 16 -5.25 7.40 6.68
C LYS A 16 -5.87 8.43 5.72
N PRO A 17 -5.49 9.71 5.75
CA PRO A 17 -5.92 10.68 4.75
C PRO A 17 -5.57 10.29 3.31
N LEU A 18 -4.37 9.77 3.06
CA LEU A 18 -3.98 9.29 1.72
C LEU A 18 -4.88 8.14 1.27
N CYS A 19 -5.16 7.18 2.15
CA CYS A 19 -6.08 6.08 1.86
C CYS A 19 -7.52 6.57 1.63
N ASP A 20 -8.00 7.56 2.38
CA ASP A 20 -9.35 8.13 2.21
C ASP A 20 -9.53 8.85 0.87
N LEU A 21 -8.45 9.29 0.25
CA LEU A 21 -8.46 9.91 -1.08
C LEU A 21 -8.38 8.90 -2.24
N LEU A 22 -8.11 7.62 -1.98
CA LEU A 22 -8.07 6.54 -2.97
C LEU A 22 -9.48 6.01 -3.33
N VAL A 23 -10.41 6.90 -3.63
CA VAL A 23 -11.79 6.54 -3.97
C VAL A 23 -12.15 7.10 -5.35
N SER A 24 -12.82 6.28 -6.16
CA SER A 24 -13.26 6.61 -7.53
C SER A 24 -14.06 7.91 -7.71
N PRO A 25 -14.87 8.42 -6.75
CA PRO A 25 -15.48 9.74 -6.91
C PRO A 25 -14.49 10.92 -6.95
N ASN A 26 -13.20 10.69 -6.66
CA ASN A 26 -12.18 11.73 -6.76
C ASN A 26 -11.65 11.91 -8.19
N LYS A 27 -11.05 13.08 -8.43
CA LYS A 27 -10.37 13.36 -9.71
C LYS A 27 -9.25 12.34 -9.93
N VAL A 28 -9.11 11.88 -11.17
CA VAL A 28 -8.06 10.95 -11.62
C VAL A 28 -6.66 11.39 -11.15
N GLU A 29 -6.34 12.68 -11.21
CA GLU A 29 -5.04 13.22 -10.79
C GLU A 29 -4.80 13.06 -9.28
N ILE A 30 -5.85 13.20 -8.45
CA ILE A 30 -5.77 13.02 -6.99
C ILE A 30 -5.50 11.55 -6.68
N ILE A 31 -6.21 10.63 -7.35
CA ILE A 31 -6.03 9.19 -7.16
C ILE A 31 -4.61 8.78 -7.56
N LYS A 32 -4.11 9.26 -8.71
CA LYS A 32 -2.74 8.99 -9.16
C LYS A 32 -1.69 9.53 -8.18
N CYS A 33 -1.89 10.74 -7.65
CA CYS A 33 -1.00 11.33 -6.65
C CYS A 33 -1.00 10.52 -5.34
N CYS A 34 -2.18 10.09 -4.87
CA CYS A 34 -2.29 9.29 -3.66
C CYS A 34 -1.69 7.89 -3.85
N LEU A 35 -1.87 7.25 -5.01
CA LEU A 35 -1.23 5.97 -5.33
C LEU A 35 0.29 6.08 -5.30
N ALA A 36 0.86 7.14 -5.89
CA ALA A 36 2.30 7.40 -5.83
C ALA A 36 2.79 7.65 -4.39
N GLY A 37 2.01 8.38 -3.58
CA GLY A 37 2.33 8.58 -2.16
C GLY A 37 2.34 7.28 -1.36
N VAL A 38 1.34 6.42 -1.58
CA VAL A 38 1.25 5.10 -0.92
C VAL A 38 2.37 4.16 -1.39
N GLU A 39 2.68 4.13 -2.68
CA GLU A 39 3.80 3.35 -3.24
C GLU A 39 5.14 3.74 -2.61
N ASN A 40 5.43 5.04 -2.49
CA ASN A 40 6.65 5.52 -1.85
C ASN A 40 6.75 5.09 -0.37
N ILE A 41 5.62 5.06 0.35
CA ILE A 41 5.57 4.60 1.75
C ILE A 41 5.89 3.10 1.82
N LEU A 42 5.32 2.29 0.91
CA LEU A 42 5.59 0.85 0.84
C LEU A 42 7.05 0.56 0.50
N GLU A 43 7.63 1.30 -0.45
CA GLU A 43 9.05 1.19 -0.83
C GLU A 43 10.00 1.50 0.34
N VAL A 44 9.67 2.52 1.15
CA VAL A 44 10.42 2.81 2.39
C VAL A 44 10.32 1.65 3.37
N GLY A 45 9.16 1.02 3.47
CA GLY A 45 8.97 -0.18 4.27
C GLY A 45 9.84 -1.36 3.86
N GLU A 46 9.89 -1.67 2.56
CA GLU A 46 10.75 -2.74 2.04
C GLU A 46 12.23 -2.45 2.30
N ALA A 47 12.63 -1.18 2.22
CA ALA A 47 14.01 -0.79 2.50
C ALA A 47 14.40 -0.92 3.99
N GLU A 48 13.45 -0.72 4.91
CA GLU A 48 13.68 -0.87 6.36
C GLU A 48 13.57 -2.33 6.84
N LYS A 49 12.78 -3.17 6.13
CA LYS A 49 12.61 -4.62 6.36
C LYS A 49 13.94 -5.40 6.42
N ASN A 50 14.95 -4.93 5.69
CA ASN A 50 16.26 -5.60 5.54
C ASN A 50 17.29 -5.30 6.65
N GLN A 51 16.97 -4.51 7.68
CA GLN A 51 18.01 -3.97 8.58
C GLN A 51 18.07 -4.57 9.99
N ASP A 52 17.02 -5.14 10.56
CA ASP A 52 17.10 -5.80 11.88
C ASP A 52 15.83 -6.63 12.19
N ILE A 53 16.01 -7.94 12.40
CA ILE A 53 15.25 -8.82 13.32
C ILE A 53 13.79 -9.25 12.96
N ALA A 54 13.67 -10.56 12.76
CA ALA A 54 12.57 -11.51 13.11
C ALA A 54 11.27 -11.61 12.31
N GLU A 55 10.79 -10.61 11.59
CA GLU A 55 9.63 -10.78 10.72
C GLU A 55 9.87 -10.06 9.39
N ASP A 56 9.97 -10.84 8.32
CA ASP A 56 10.03 -10.33 6.95
C ASP A 56 8.63 -9.80 6.57
N VAL A 57 8.14 -8.80 7.30
CA VAL A 57 6.85 -8.15 7.08
C VAL A 57 7.03 -6.64 7.00
N ASN A 58 6.45 -6.03 5.97
CA ASN A 58 6.45 -4.58 5.80
C ASN A 58 5.40 -3.94 6.73
N VAL A 59 5.87 -3.34 7.83
CA VAL A 59 5.00 -2.68 8.83
C VAL A 59 4.12 -1.59 8.23
N PHE A 60 4.54 -0.92 7.17
CA PHE A 60 3.73 0.11 6.52
C PHE A 60 2.61 -0.49 5.67
N ALA A 61 2.83 -1.66 5.06
CA ALA A 61 1.78 -2.40 4.36
C ALA A 61 0.66 -2.81 5.32
N GLN A 62 0.99 -3.23 6.55
CA GLN A 62 0.02 -3.50 7.61
C GLN A 62 -0.75 -2.22 8.00
N MET A 63 -0.06 -1.11 8.26
CA MET A 63 -0.71 0.16 8.61
C MET A 63 -1.65 0.68 7.52
N ILE A 64 -1.29 0.51 6.24
CA ILE A 64 -2.16 0.85 5.10
C ILE A 64 -3.38 -0.08 5.07
N GLY A 65 -3.20 -1.37 5.35
CA GLY A 65 -4.29 -2.33 5.54
C GLY A 65 -5.28 -1.89 6.61
N ASP A 66 -4.80 -1.57 7.81
CA ASP A 66 -5.61 -1.11 8.95
C ASP A 66 -6.34 0.22 8.66
N ALA A 67 -5.75 1.08 7.85
CA ALA A 67 -6.39 2.31 7.39
C ALA A 67 -7.48 2.08 6.32
N GLY A 68 -7.69 0.83 5.87
CA GLY A 68 -8.61 0.45 4.80
C GLY A 68 -8.07 0.75 3.40
N GLY A 69 -6.78 1.06 3.26
CA GLY A 69 -6.15 1.37 1.98
C GLY A 69 -6.10 0.19 1.04
N LEU A 70 -5.83 -1.01 1.56
CA LEU A 70 -5.76 -2.25 0.75
C LEU A 70 -7.06 -2.49 -0.03
N GLN A 71 -8.21 -2.43 0.65
CA GLN A 71 -9.51 -2.64 0.00
C GLN A 71 -9.79 -1.57 -1.07
N LYS A 72 -9.37 -0.33 -0.83
CA LYS A 72 -9.55 0.77 -1.78
C LYS A 72 -8.67 0.59 -3.01
N ILE A 73 -7.42 0.17 -2.85
CA ILE A 73 -6.52 -0.17 -3.98
C ILE A 73 -7.09 -1.35 -4.78
N LYS A 74 -7.63 -2.39 -4.12
CA LYS A 74 -8.36 -3.47 -4.81
C LYS A 74 -9.52 -2.95 -5.66
N ASN A 75 -10.30 -2.00 -5.13
CA ASN A 75 -11.40 -1.39 -5.88
C ASN A 75 -10.93 -0.54 -7.07
N LEU A 76 -9.69 -0.04 -7.07
CA LEU A 76 -9.13 0.73 -8.19
C LEU A 76 -8.73 -0.16 -9.38
N GLN A 77 -8.68 -1.49 -9.23
CA GLN A 77 -8.49 -2.41 -10.35
C GLN A 77 -9.65 -2.40 -11.36
N THR A 78 -10.81 -1.85 -11.00
CA THR A 78 -11.96 -1.70 -11.90
C THR A 78 -12.20 -0.26 -12.32
N HIS A 79 -11.23 0.63 -12.09
CA HIS A 79 -11.34 2.04 -12.46
C HIS A 79 -11.31 2.24 -13.99
N ASP A 80 -12.06 3.21 -14.50
CA ASP A 80 -12.16 3.52 -15.94
C ASP A 80 -10.85 4.04 -16.58
N ASP A 81 -9.84 4.40 -15.78
CA ASP A 81 -8.55 4.90 -16.28
C ASP A 81 -7.56 3.74 -16.22
N GLY A 82 -7.12 3.28 -17.40
CA GLY A 82 -6.22 2.14 -17.51
C GLY A 82 -4.90 2.31 -16.75
N ASN A 83 -4.40 3.54 -16.56
CA ASN A 83 -3.17 3.77 -15.80
C ASN A 83 -3.40 3.60 -14.30
N ILE A 84 -4.59 3.96 -13.79
CA ILE A 84 -4.95 3.74 -12.38
C ILE A 84 -5.07 2.24 -12.12
N LEU A 85 -5.78 1.53 -13.00
CA LEU A 85 -5.92 0.08 -12.94
C LEU A 85 -4.56 -0.61 -12.95
N GLU A 86 -3.74 -0.34 -13.96
CA GLU A 86 -2.42 -0.98 -14.13
C GLU A 86 -1.54 -0.74 -12.90
N LYS A 87 -1.53 0.49 -12.38
CA LYS A 87 -0.76 0.83 -11.19
C LYS A 87 -1.28 0.12 -9.95
N ALA A 88 -2.60 0.04 -9.76
CA ALA A 88 -3.20 -0.66 -8.62
C ALA A 88 -2.88 -2.16 -8.65
N VAL A 89 -2.99 -2.80 -9.83
CA VAL A 89 -2.61 -4.21 -10.03
C VAL A 89 -1.14 -4.43 -9.66
N LYS A 90 -0.24 -3.63 -10.24
CA LYS A 90 1.20 -3.75 -9.99
C LYS A 90 1.55 -3.57 -8.51
N MET A 91 0.94 -2.61 -7.82
CA MET A 91 1.19 -2.40 -6.38
C MET A 91 0.73 -3.60 -5.55
N LEU A 92 -0.44 -4.17 -5.84
CA LEU A 92 -0.91 -5.37 -5.16
C LEU A 92 -0.01 -6.57 -5.41
N GLU A 93 0.41 -6.76 -6.66
CA GLU A 93 1.38 -7.79 -7.05
C GLU A 93 2.80 -7.53 -6.52
N THR A 94 3.12 -6.37 -5.97
CA THR A 94 4.48 -6.10 -5.45
C THR A 94 4.53 -6.24 -3.93
N TYR A 95 3.50 -5.73 -3.24
CA TYR A 95 3.53 -5.57 -1.78
C TYR A 95 2.52 -6.46 -1.03
N TRP A 96 1.56 -7.04 -1.75
CA TRP A 96 0.53 -7.91 -1.20
C TRP A 96 0.38 -9.18 -2.04
N GLN A 97 1.49 -9.67 -2.61
CA GLN A 97 1.50 -11.06 -3.06
C GLN A 97 1.23 -11.90 -1.82
N GLU A 98 0.13 -12.65 -1.85
CA GLU A 98 0.00 -13.80 -0.98
C GLU A 98 1.21 -14.69 -1.35
N GLU A 99 2.27 -14.68 -0.55
CA GLU A 99 2.96 -15.96 -0.36
C GLU A 99 1.84 -16.89 0.09
N ASP A 100 1.56 -17.88 -0.76
CA ASP A 100 0.50 -18.88 -0.64
C ASP A 100 0.79 -19.82 0.55
N ASP A 101 1.07 -19.24 1.72
CA ASP A 101 1.56 -19.87 2.94
C ASP A 101 0.63 -19.57 4.12
N GLU A 102 -0.69 -19.57 3.89
CA GLU A 102 -1.67 -19.96 4.92
C GLU A 102 -2.79 -20.84 4.33
N GLN A 103 -2.40 -21.92 3.64
CA GLN A 103 -3.11 -23.20 3.80
C GLN A 103 -2.46 -24.03 4.90
N GLN A 104 -2.54 -23.60 6.17
CA GLN A 104 -2.42 -24.55 7.28
C GLN A 104 -3.49 -24.34 8.36
N LEU A 105 -4.54 -25.15 8.23
CA LEU A 105 -5.31 -25.82 9.29
C LEU A 105 -6.13 -24.97 10.27
N SER A 106 -7.47 -25.00 10.12
CA SER A 106 -8.32 -25.86 10.98
C SER A 106 -9.82 -25.58 10.79
N THR A 107 -10.56 -26.55 10.26
CA THR A 107 -11.90 -26.87 10.77
C THR A 107 -12.10 -28.37 10.61
N ILE A 108 -11.76 -29.06 11.69
CA ILE A 108 -12.38 -30.28 12.28
C ILE A 108 -12.73 -31.42 11.32
#